data_AF-A0A4S2VEL1-F1
#
_entry.id   AF-A0A4S2VEL1-F1
#
_cell.length_a   1.000
_cell.length_b   1.000
_cell.length_c   1.000
_cell.angle_alpha   90.00
_cell.angle_beta   90.00
_cell.angle_gamma   90.00
#
_symmetry.space_group_name_H-M   'P 1'
#
loop_
_entity.id
_entity.type
_entity.pdbx_description
1 polymer ?
#
loop_
_entity_poly.entity_id
_entity_poly.type
_entity_poly.pdbx_seq_one_letter_code
_entity_poly.pdbx_strand_id
1 'polypeptide(L)'
;MKRFPVVGVLCLSAVFGLSACSDDSSSPAEEATEAAADLCTDLNALKADNAKLKALNPAVATKDQIKDAYDAVQQDWEDVKENASKLKDAERQAVQSAAENLKKGYEDLPGDTTGKDALTQLQPQIQSLDQATTAAAAGLKC
;
A
#
# COMPACT_ATOMS: atom_id res chain seq x y z
N MET A 1 65.00 24.39 20.34
CA MET A 1 65.16 25.14 19.07
C MET A 1 64.54 24.25 17.98
N LYS A 2 63.31 24.57 17.52
CA LYS A 2 62.99 25.20 16.21
C LYS A 2 63.45 24.29 15.04
N ARG A 3 62.62 23.87 14.09
CA ARG A 3 61.64 24.63 13.29
C ARG A 3 60.59 23.68 12.66
N PHE A 4 59.33 24.12 12.56
CA PHE A 4 58.36 23.69 11.54
C PHE A 4 58.47 24.62 10.31
N PRO A 5 58.12 24.14 9.10
CA PRO A 5 57.29 24.89 8.14
C PRO A 5 56.17 23.97 7.59
N VAL A 6 54.87 24.31 7.48
CA VAL A 6 54.13 25.44 6.88
C VAL A 6 54.14 25.43 5.33
N VAL A 7 52.92 25.40 4.75
CA VAL A 7 52.42 26.00 3.48
C VAL A 7 52.01 25.06 2.33
N GLY A 8 50.73 25.23 1.92
CA GLY A 8 50.17 25.10 0.56
C GLY A 8 48.78 24.43 0.59
N VAL A 9 47.61 25.06 0.72
CA VAL A 9 46.99 26.30 0.21
C VAL A 9 46.85 26.36 -1.33
N LEU A 10 45.57 26.42 -1.76
CA LEU A 10 45.00 26.88 -3.05
C LEU A 10 45.15 25.90 -4.26
N CYS A 11 44.12 25.60 -5.08
CA CYS A 11 43.09 26.45 -5.67
C CYS A 11 41.77 25.71 -5.99
N LEU A 12 40.67 26.46 -5.88
CA LEU A 12 39.37 26.26 -6.54
C LEU A 12 39.47 26.47 -8.07
N SER A 13 38.79 25.62 -8.85
CA SER A 13 38.21 25.92 -10.17
C SER A 13 37.51 24.66 -10.69
N ALA A 14 36.21 24.45 -10.44
CA ALA A 14 35.07 24.96 -11.21
C ALA A 14 35.04 24.47 -12.67
N VAL A 15 34.21 23.45 -12.94
CA VAL A 15 33.25 23.44 -14.07
C VAL A 15 32.04 22.62 -13.62
N PHE A 16 31.09 23.27 -12.95
CA PHE A 16 29.70 22.80 -12.96
C PHE A 16 29.21 23.02 -14.39
N GLY A 17 29.26 21.96 -15.19
CA GLY A 17 28.59 21.88 -16.48
C GLY A 17 27.08 21.82 -16.26
N LEU A 18 26.49 22.96 -15.91
CA LEU A 18 25.07 23.23 -16.08
C LEU A 18 24.82 23.39 -17.57
N SER A 19 24.64 22.28 -18.26
CA SER A 19 24.08 22.25 -19.61
C SER A 19 23.00 21.19 -19.65
N ALA A 20 21.76 21.68 -19.52
CA ALA A 20 20.59 21.22 -20.23
C ALA A 20 20.37 19.71 -20.30
N CYS A 21 19.65 19.18 -19.32
CA CYS A 21 18.48 18.38 -19.63
C CYS A 21 17.29 19.01 -18.88
N SER A 22 16.35 19.61 -19.62
CA SER A 22 14.95 19.51 -19.23
C SER A 22 14.60 18.03 -19.36
N ASP A 23 14.94 17.25 -18.35
CA ASP A 23 14.43 15.91 -18.17
C ASP A 23 13.58 16.01 -16.92
N ASP A 24 12.32 15.63 -17.05
CA ASP A 24 11.34 15.45 -15.97
C ASP A 24 11.75 14.26 -15.06
N SER A 25 13.05 14.11 -14.80
CA SER A 25 13.65 12.99 -14.07
C SER A 25 13.75 13.41 -12.60
N SER A 26 12.73 13.04 -11.82
CA SER A 26 12.74 13.10 -10.36
C SER A 26 14.00 12.43 -9.80
N SER A 27 14.55 12.98 -8.71
CA SER A 27 15.67 12.33 -8.03
C SER A 27 15.21 11.04 -7.33
N PRO A 28 16.10 10.05 -7.10
CA PRO A 28 15.72 8.80 -6.42
C PRO A 28 15.10 8.99 -5.02
N ALA A 29 15.41 10.12 -4.36
CA ALA A 29 14.81 10.47 -3.07
C ALA A 29 13.38 11.00 -3.20
N GLU A 30 13.08 11.74 -4.26
CA GLU A 30 11.73 12.23 -4.57
C GLU A 30 10.83 11.05 -4.96
N GLU A 31 11.29 10.18 -5.86
CA GLU A 31 10.55 8.96 -6.24
C GLU A 31 10.24 8.04 -5.05
N ALA A 32 11.18 7.90 -4.12
CA ALA A 32 10.96 7.10 -2.91
C ALA A 32 9.91 7.70 -1.96
N THR A 33 9.79 9.04 -1.96
CA THR A 33 8.82 9.77 -1.12
C THR A 33 7.43 9.72 -1.75
N GLU A 34 7.34 9.91 -3.07
CA GLU A 34 6.12 9.78 -3.86
C GLU A 34 5.51 8.39 -3.73
N ALA A 35 6.30 7.33 -3.99
CA ALA A 35 5.83 5.96 -3.85
C ALA A 35 5.37 5.59 -2.42
N ALA A 36 5.89 6.26 -1.39
CA ALA A 36 5.40 6.08 -0.02
C ALA A 36 4.05 6.79 0.21
N ALA A 37 3.86 7.96 -0.40
CA ALA A 37 2.59 8.69 -0.36
C ALA A 37 1.49 7.98 -1.17
N ASP A 38 1.84 7.43 -2.33
CA ASP A 38 0.94 6.61 -3.15
C ASP A 38 0.49 5.38 -2.38
N LEU A 39 1.44 4.65 -1.78
CA LEU A 39 1.10 3.50 -0.94
C LEU A 39 0.20 3.87 0.25
N CYS A 40 0.38 5.05 0.86
CA CYS A 40 -0.55 5.52 1.90
C CYS A 40 -1.96 5.75 1.34
N THR A 41 -2.07 6.27 0.12
CA THR A 41 -3.35 6.47 -0.57
C THR A 41 -4.01 5.12 -0.84
N ASP A 42 -3.26 4.17 -1.41
CA ASP A 42 -3.76 2.85 -1.77
C ASP A 42 -4.19 2.05 -0.53
N LEU A 43 -3.40 2.09 0.56
CA LEU A 43 -3.78 1.43 1.83
C LEU A 43 -5.05 2.02 2.44
N ASN A 44 -5.26 3.33 2.32
CA ASN A 44 -6.46 4.00 2.80
C ASN A 44 -7.67 3.69 1.92
N ALA A 45 -7.49 3.58 0.59
CA ALA A 45 -8.53 3.12 -0.33
C ALA A 45 -8.94 1.68 0.01
N LEU A 46 -7.98 0.76 0.09
CA LEU A 46 -8.20 -0.63 0.46
C LEU A 46 -8.94 -0.78 1.79
N LYS A 47 -8.55 0.02 2.79
CA LYS A 47 -9.24 0.06 4.09
C LYS A 47 -10.67 0.57 3.97
N ALA A 48 -10.90 1.63 3.20
CA ALA A 48 -12.22 2.21 3.00
C ALA A 48 -13.16 1.22 2.29
N ASP A 49 -12.69 0.52 1.26
CA ASP A 49 -13.51 -0.41 0.49
C ASP A 49 -13.74 -1.71 1.26
N ASN A 50 -12.76 -2.18 2.04
CA ASN A 50 -12.97 -3.29 2.97
C ASN A 50 -13.99 -2.91 4.06
N ALA A 51 -14.02 -1.66 4.51
CA ALA A 51 -15.03 -1.16 5.43
C ALA A 51 -16.42 -1.06 4.76
N LYS A 52 -16.52 -0.71 3.47
CA LYS A 52 -17.79 -0.73 2.72
C LYS A 52 -18.33 -2.17 2.60
N LEU A 53 -17.47 -3.13 2.26
CA LEU A 53 -17.82 -4.56 2.23
C LEU A 53 -18.35 -5.02 3.60
N LYS A 54 -17.65 -4.67 4.68
CA LYS A 54 -18.06 -4.96 6.06
C LYS A 54 -19.41 -4.32 6.44
N ALA A 55 -19.70 -3.13 5.92
CA ALA A 55 -20.87 -2.34 6.26
C ALA A 55 -22.13 -2.72 5.47
N LEU A 56 -22.02 -3.62 4.49
CA LEU A 56 -23.19 -4.13 3.77
C LEU A 56 -24.20 -4.73 4.75
N ASN A 57 -25.47 -4.35 4.59
CA ASN A 57 -26.53 -4.84 5.47
C ASN A 57 -26.88 -6.30 5.13
N PRO A 58 -26.59 -7.27 6.02
CA PRO A 58 -26.82 -8.68 5.72
C PRO A 58 -28.29 -9.05 5.53
N ALA A 59 -29.24 -8.21 5.99
CA ALA A 59 -30.66 -8.47 5.80
C ALA A 59 -31.16 -8.23 4.36
N VAL A 60 -30.43 -7.42 3.58
CA VAL A 60 -30.88 -6.98 2.24
C VAL A 60 -29.78 -7.02 1.17
N ALA A 61 -28.53 -7.25 1.55
CA ALA A 61 -27.42 -7.30 0.62
C ALA A 61 -27.64 -8.39 -0.44
N THR A 62 -27.56 -8.00 -1.71
CA THR A 62 -27.61 -8.94 -2.84
C THR A 62 -26.24 -9.56 -3.09
N LYS A 63 -26.21 -10.66 -3.85
CA LYS A 63 -24.95 -11.24 -4.33
C LYS A 63 -24.12 -10.24 -5.12
N ASP A 64 -24.77 -9.48 -5.99
CA ASP A 64 -24.10 -8.49 -6.84
C ASP A 64 -23.47 -7.38 -5.99
N GLN A 65 -24.16 -6.88 -4.95
CA GLN A 65 -23.58 -5.86 -4.05
C GLN A 65 -22.35 -6.36 -3.31
N ILE A 66 -22.34 -7.64 -2.91
CA ILE A 66 -21.17 -8.25 -2.27
C ILE A 66 -20.05 -8.41 -3.27
N LYS A 67 -20.37 -8.87 -4.48
CA LYS A 67 -19.40 -8.99 -5.57
C LYS A 67 -18.76 -7.64 -5.88
N ASP A 68 -19.55 -6.60 -6.08
CA ASP A 68 -19.06 -5.26 -6.42
C ASP A 68 -18.15 -4.71 -5.31
N ALA A 69 -18.55 -4.86 -4.05
CA ALA A 69 -17.73 -4.43 -2.92
C ALA A 69 -16.45 -5.28 -2.77
N TYR A 70 -16.52 -6.58 -3.03
CA TYR A 70 -15.37 -7.47 -3.03
C TYR A 70 -14.40 -7.15 -4.18
N ASP A 71 -14.90 -6.93 -5.40
CA ASP A 71 -14.09 -6.58 -6.56
C ASP A 71 -13.33 -5.27 -6.32
N ALA A 72 -13.98 -4.27 -5.69
CA ALA A 72 -13.35 -3.02 -5.32
C ALA A 72 -12.19 -3.23 -4.32
N VAL A 73 -12.39 -4.07 -3.30
CA VAL A 73 -11.32 -4.48 -2.37
C VAL A 73 -10.16 -5.17 -3.10
N GLN A 74 -10.45 -6.03 -4.09
CA GLN A 74 -9.40 -6.70 -4.86
C GLN A 74 -8.65 -5.74 -5.78
N GLN A 75 -9.34 -4.77 -6.36
CA GLN A 75 -8.71 -3.73 -7.17
C GLN A 75 -7.73 -2.90 -6.31
N ASP A 76 -8.20 -2.37 -5.19
CA ASP A 76 -7.35 -1.58 -4.28
C ASP A 76 -6.19 -2.42 -3.72
N TRP A 77 -6.35 -3.74 -3.58
CA TRP A 77 -5.26 -4.64 -3.21
C TRP A 77 -4.19 -4.74 -4.30
N GLU A 78 -4.57 -4.84 -5.57
CA GLU A 78 -3.59 -4.84 -6.66
C GLU A 78 -2.85 -3.50 -6.72
N ASP A 79 -3.52 -2.37 -6.47
CA ASP A 79 -2.88 -1.05 -6.39
C ASP A 79 -1.84 -1.00 -5.24
N VAL A 80 -2.23 -1.43 -4.02
CA VAL A 80 -1.31 -1.53 -2.87
C VAL A 80 -0.07 -2.38 -3.21
N LYS A 81 -0.26 -3.48 -3.95
CA LYS A 81 0.79 -4.44 -4.28
C LYS A 81 1.85 -3.87 -5.21
N GLU A 82 1.52 -2.89 -6.06
CA GLU A 82 2.49 -2.20 -6.91
C GLU A 82 3.58 -1.51 -6.06
N ASN A 83 3.17 -0.89 -4.94
CA ASN A 83 4.06 -0.14 -4.07
C ASN A 83 4.39 -0.84 -2.75
N ALA A 84 3.87 -2.04 -2.49
CA ALA A 84 4.04 -2.77 -1.23
C ALA A 84 5.50 -3.06 -0.84
N SER A 85 6.45 -2.95 -1.77
CA SER A 85 7.90 -3.05 -1.49
C SER A 85 8.41 -1.99 -0.49
N LYS A 86 7.67 -0.90 -0.28
CA LYS A 86 7.99 0.13 0.72
C LYS A 86 7.61 -0.26 2.16
N LEU A 87 6.75 -1.27 2.33
CA LEU A 87 6.40 -1.81 3.65
C LEU A 87 7.54 -2.64 4.23
N LYS A 88 7.57 -2.72 5.57
CA LYS A 88 8.39 -3.76 6.21
C LYS A 88 7.88 -5.13 5.79
N ASP A 89 8.78 -6.10 5.68
CA ASP A 89 8.44 -7.45 5.21
C ASP A 89 7.28 -8.08 5.97
N ALA A 90 7.23 -7.92 7.30
CA ALA A 90 6.14 -8.45 8.12
C ALA A 90 4.78 -7.78 7.82
N GLU A 91 4.76 -6.46 7.62
CA GLU A 91 3.55 -5.70 7.27
C GLU A 91 3.07 -6.08 5.86
N ARG A 92 3.99 -6.14 4.89
CA ARG A 92 3.70 -6.59 3.52
C ARG A 92 3.09 -7.98 3.49
N GLN A 93 3.72 -8.95 4.17
CA GLN A 93 3.24 -10.32 4.22
C GLN A 93 1.87 -10.43 4.91
N ALA A 94 1.63 -9.62 5.94
CA ALA A 94 0.35 -9.60 6.64
C ALA A 94 -0.78 -9.08 5.73
N VAL A 95 -0.58 -7.95 5.04
CA VAL A 95 -1.58 -7.39 4.11
C VAL A 95 -1.82 -8.37 2.96
N GLN A 96 -0.75 -8.88 2.33
CA GLN A 96 -0.86 -9.86 1.26
C GLN A 96 -1.63 -11.10 1.69
N SER A 97 -1.26 -11.70 2.83
CA SER A 97 -1.93 -12.91 3.31
C SER A 97 -3.41 -12.63 3.63
N ALA A 98 -3.74 -11.47 4.20
CA ALA A 98 -5.12 -11.13 4.50
C ALA A 98 -5.96 -10.91 3.23
N ALA A 99 -5.42 -10.21 2.22
CA ALA A 99 -6.09 -9.97 0.95
C ALA A 99 -6.31 -11.28 0.16
N GLU A 100 -5.29 -12.14 0.07
CA GLU A 100 -5.40 -13.45 -0.60
C GLU A 100 -6.34 -14.40 0.15
N ASN A 101 -6.38 -14.34 1.49
CA ASN A 101 -7.35 -15.11 2.26
C ASN A 101 -8.78 -14.62 2.03
N LEU A 102 -9.01 -13.31 1.91
CA LEU A 102 -10.32 -12.77 1.56
C LEU A 102 -10.75 -13.22 0.16
N LYS A 103 -9.84 -13.14 -0.81
CA LYS A 103 -10.05 -13.66 -2.17
C LYS A 103 -10.45 -15.12 -2.17
N LYS A 104 -9.64 -15.96 -1.51
CA LYS A 104 -9.94 -17.38 -1.38
C LYS A 104 -11.28 -17.62 -0.68
N GLY A 105 -11.55 -16.90 0.41
CA GLY A 105 -12.81 -17.00 1.13
C GLY A 105 -14.02 -16.67 0.26
N TYR A 106 -13.89 -15.72 -0.66
CA TYR A 106 -14.93 -15.36 -1.62
C TYR A 106 -15.07 -16.41 -2.74
N GLU A 107 -13.96 -16.88 -3.30
CA GLU A 107 -13.95 -17.90 -4.36
C GLU A 107 -14.47 -19.27 -3.86
N ASP A 108 -14.29 -19.57 -2.58
CA ASP A 108 -14.76 -20.81 -1.93
C ASP A 108 -16.27 -20.77 -1.60
N LEU A 109 -16.97 -19.63 -1.79
CA LEU A 109 -18.41 -19.54 -1.53
C LEU A 109 -19.22 -20.40 -2.50
N PRO A 110 -20.15 -21.24 -2.01
CA PRO A 110 -21.11 -21.93 -2.86
C PRO A 110 -21.91 -20.95 -3.74
N GLY A 111 -22.18 -21.32 -5.00
CA GLY A 111 -22.89 -20.46 -5.95
C GLY A 111 -24.32 -20.09 -5.55
N ASP A 112 -24.93 -20.82 -4.62
CA ASP A 112 -26.25 -20.57 -4.04
C ASP A 112 -26.23 -19.77 -2.72
N THR A 113 -25.04 -19.48 -2.16
CA THR A 113 -24.86 -18.73 -0.89
C THR A 113 -25.62 -17.42 -0.87
N THR A 114 -26.43 -17.17 0.15
CA THR A 114 -27.16 -15.89 0.26
C THR A 114 -26.22 -14.74 0.63
N GLY A 115 -26.62 -13.49 0.39
CA GLY A 115 -25.76 -12.36 0.74
C GLY A 115 -25.43 -12.28 2.24
N LYS A 116 -26.41 -12.61 3.10
CA LYS A 116 -26.20 -12.77 4.54
C LYS A 116 -25.12 -13.79 4.87
N ASP A 117 -25.22 -14.98 4.26
CA ASP A 117 -24.32 -16.09 4.56
C ASP A 117 -22.92 -15.81 4.02
N ALA A 118 -22.80 -15.17 2.85
CA ALA A 118 -21.54 -14.72 2.29
C ALA A 118 -20.85 -13.72 3.23
N LEU A 119 -21.54 -12.66 3.67
CA LEU A 119 -20.97 -11.69 4.62
C LEU A 119 -20.57 -12.33 5.94
N THR A 120 -21.35 -13.30 6.43
CA THR A 120 -21.03 -14.04 7.67
C THR A 120 -19.76 -14.88 7.48
N GLN A 121 -19.63 -15.58 6.36
CA GLN A 121 -18.48 -16.43 6.06
C GLN A 121 -17.20 -15.64 5.80
N LEU A 122 -17.29 -14.46 5.18
CA LEU A 122 -16.17 -13.58 4.85
C LEU A 122 -15.71 -12.70 6.02
N GLN A 123 -16.52 -12.59 7.08
CA GLN A 123 -16.25 -11.70 8.22
C GLN A 123 -14.84 -11.88 8.83
N PRO A 124 -14.32 -13.11 9.03
CA PRO A 124 -12.98 -13.29 9.58
C PRO A 124 -11.89 -12.68 8.68
N GLN A 125 -12.01 -12.85 7.36
CA GLN A 125 -11.04 -12.36 6.39
C GLN A 125 -11.13 -10.85 6.23
N ILE A 126 -12.35 -10.29 6.19
CA ILE A 126 -12.60 -8.84 6.20
C ILE A 126 -11.94 -8.20 7.43
N GLN A 127 -12.10 -8.80 8.62
CA GLN A 127 -11.49 -8.31 9.84
C GLN A 127 -9.96 -8.42 9.82
N SER A 128 -9.42 -9.53 9.30
CA SER A 128 -7.98 -9.71 9.15
C SER A 128 -7.37 -8.64 8.24
N LEU A 129 -8.03 -8.32 7.12
CA LEU A 129 -7.58 -7.30 6.18
C LEU A 129 -7.62 -5.90 6.79
N ASP A 130 -8.67 -5.55 7.54
CA ASP A 130 -8.77 -4.28 8.27
C ASP A 130 -7.63 -4.10 9.30
N GLN A 131 -7.29 -5.17 10.02
CA GLN A 131 -6.18 -5.16 10.98
C GLN A 131 -4.83 -5.01 10.30
N ALA A 132 -4.58 -5.79 9.24
CA ALA A 132 -3.31 -5.77 8.52
C ALA A 132 -3.08 -4.41 7.84
N THR A 133 -4.09 -3.86 7.15
CA THR A 133 -4.00 -2.55 6.49
C THR A 133 -3.84 -1.42 7.49
N THR A 134 -4.54 -1.46 8.63
CA THR A 134 -4.35 -0.47 9.70
C THR A 134 -2.94 -0.51 10.29
N ALA A 135 -2.38 -1.72 10.49
CA ALA A 135 -1.01 -1.87 10.98
C ALA A 135 0.02 -1.37 9.96
N ALA A 136 -0.16 -1.69 8.68
CA ALA A 136 0.70 -1.25 7.59
C ALA A 136 0.70 0.29 7.44
N ALA A 137 -0.50 0.91 7.44
CA ALA A 137 -0.66 2.35 7.40
C ALA A 137 0.06 3.03 8.57
N ALA A 138 -0.17 2.55 9.80
CA ALA A 138 0.51 3.07 10.99
C ALA A 138 2.04 2.89 10.94
N GLY A 139 2.52 1.80 10.34
CA GLY A 139 3.94 1.53 10.13
C GLY A 139 4.62 2.53 9.19
N LEU A 140 3.89 3.01 8.17
CA LEU A 140 4.29 4.06 7.24
C LEU A 140 4.01 5.48 7.75
N LYS A 141 3.23 5.61 8.82
CA LYS A 141 2.71 6.89 9.35
C LYS A 141 1.78 7.61 8.38
N CYS A 142 1.00 6.81 7.66
CA CYS A 142 -0.34 7.18 7.29
C CYS A 142 -1.25 7.02 8.55
#